data_AF-A0A534RTZ1-F1
#
_entry.id   AF-A0A534RTZ1-F1
#
_cell.length_a   1.000
_cell.length_b   1.000
_cell.length_c   1.000
_cell.angle_alpha   90.00
_cell.angle_beta   90.00
_cell.angle_gamma   90.00
#
_symmetry.space_group_name_H-M   'P 1'
#
loop_
_entity.id
_entity.type
_entity.pdbx_description
1 polymer ?
#
loop_
_entity_poly.entity_id
_entity_poly.type
_entity_poly.pdbx_seq_one_letter_code
_entity_poly.pdbx_strand_id
1 'polypeptide(L)'
;ALVHDLGHPPFGHAGERTLDRLMAPHGGFEHNAQSLRIVDVLEERYPTFRGLNLSWEVREGIVKHSTRYDRPQVREFDAELAPCLEAQIVDFTDEIAYNAHDIDDGLQSGMLDPEELGTVRLWAEAMATVSAAAPRAPVHVLRYQAVRRLIDRLVTDLIESILVRLRERGIESLAAVRRVMPRLVEFSPEMTAHIRELKAFLYDRLYTHHRVTRMTQKADRIMSALFDVYMTEPKQLPPHTLARVEGEPVPRTIADYMAGMTDRFALEEYKKLFDPYERV
;
A
#
# COMPACT_ATOMS: atom_id res chain seq x y z
N ALA A 1 3.98 -6.49 8.02
CA ALA A 1 3.62 -7.19 6.77
C ALA A 1 2.10 -7.39 6.67
N LEU A 2 1.47 -8.35 7.37
CA LEU A 2 0.05 -8.68 7.10
C LEU A 2 -0.98 -7.56 7.33
N VAL A 3 -0.66 -6.61 8.21
CA VAL A 3 -1.61 -5.60 8.72
C VAL A 3 -1.36 -4.20 8.17
N HIS A 4 -0.28 -3.98 7.41
CA HIS A 4 0.13 -2.62 7.01
C HIS A 4 -0.88 -1.97 6.07
N ASP A 5 -1.44 -2.77 5.14
CA ASP A 5 -2.34 -2.33 4.09
C ASP A 5 -3.84 -2.51 4.40
N LEU A 6 -4.21 -2.83 5.65
CA LEU A 6 -5.61 -3.05 6.03
C LEU A 6 -6.50 -1.81 5.85
N GLY A 7 -5.91 -0.61 6.00
CA GLY A 7 -6.62 0.67 5.94
C GLY A 7 -6.81 1.22 4.55
N HIS A 8 -6.30 0.57 3.50
CA HIS A 8 -6.53 1.00 2.13
C HIS A 8 -8.02 0.88 1.78
N PRO A 9 -8.65 1.96 1.30
CA PRO A 9 -10.02 1.90 0.83
C PRO A 9 -10.10 1.17 -0.53
N PRO A 10 -11.33 0.87 -1.01
CA PRO A 10 -11.53 0.39 -2.37
C PRO A 10 -10.75 1.19 -3.40
N PHE A 11 -10.25 0.49 -4.43
CA PHE A 11 -9.46 1.05 -5.52
C PHE A 11 -8.07 1.60 -5.11
N GLY A 12 -7.56 1.16 -3.95
CA GLY A 12 -6.21 1.44 -3.47
C GLY A 12 -5.93 2.94 -3.35
N HIS A 13 -4.77 3.39 -3.83
CA HIS A 13 -4.34 4.80 -3.73
C HIS A 13 -5.33 5.79 -4.39
N ALA A 14 -6.12 5.36 -5.38
CA ALA A 14 -7.14 6.23 -5.96
C ALA A 14 -8.28 6.49 -4.97
N GLY A 15 -8.73 5.46 -4.26
CA GLY A 15 -9.73 5.59 -3.19
C GLY A 15 -9.19 6.42 -2.03
N GLU A 16 -7.93 6.22 -1.65
CA GLU A 16 -7.29 6.98 -0.57
C GLU A 16 -7.26 8.47 -0.88
N ARG A 17 -6.72 8.87 -2.04
CA ARG A 17 -6.69 10.29 -2.44
C ARG A 17 -8.09 10.91 -2.48
N THR A 18 -9.10 10.11 -2.85
CA THR A 18 -10.49 10.57 -2.89
C THR A 18 -11.02 10.80 -1.48
N LEU A 19 -10.87 9.83 -0.59
CA LEU A 19 -11.29 9.95 0.80
C LEU A 19 -10.51 11.04 1.54
N ASP A 20 -9.21 11.20 1.31
CA ASP A 20 -8.42 12.27 1.92
C ASP A 20 -8.94 13.64 1.50
N ARG A 21 -9.19 13.84 0.20
CA ARG A 21 -9.81 15.07 -0.31
C ARG A 21 -11.17 15.36 0.33
N LEU A 22 -12.03 14.34 0.44
CA LEU A 22 -13.38 14.47 1.02
C LEU A 22 -13.34 14.69 2.54
N MET A 23 -12.36 14.08 3.21
CA MET A 23 -12.16 14.17 4.65
C MET A 23 -11.28 15.33 5.08
N ALA A 24 -10.66 16.08 4.17
CA ALA A 24 -9.84 17.25 4.48
C ALA A 24 -10.51 18.24 5.48
N PRO A 25 -11.80 18.63 5.33
CA PRO A 25 -12.48 19.47 6.33
C PRO A 25 -12.89 18.72 7.62
N HIS A 26 -12.66 17.41 7.69
CA HIS A 26 -13.10 16.49 8.74
C HIS A 26 -11.93 15.70 9.39
N GLY A 27 -10.70 16.21 9.27
CA GLY A 27 -9.51 15.63 9.88
C GLY A 27 -8.67 14.71 8.98
N GLY A 28 -8.94 14.69 7.68
CA GLY A 28 -8.17 13.95 6.66
C GLY A 28 -8.42 12.45 6.66
N PHE A 29 -7.81 11.76 5.68
CA PHE A 29 -7.79 10.30 5.62
C PHE A 29 -6.41 9.84 5.15
N GLU A 30 -5.86 8.84 5.83
CA GLU A 30 -4.55 8.28 5.48
C GLU A 30 -4.58 6.80 5.88
N HIS A 31 -4.12 5.93 4.98
CA HIS A 31 -4.33 4.50 5.08
C HIS A 31 -3.64 3.87 6.29
N ASN A 32 -2.44 4.31 6.71
CA ASN A 32 -1.76 3.76 7.89
C ASN A 32 -2.49 4.13 9.18
N ALA A 33 -2.98 5.37 9.30
CA ALA A 33 -3.84 5.78 10.40
C ALA A 33 -5.17 5.00 10.41
N GLN A 34 -5.72 4.68 9.24
CA GLN A 34 -6.91 3.83 9.13
C GLN A 34 -6.60 2.38 9.52
N SER A 35 -5.46 1.81 9.13
CA SER A 35 -4.99 0.49 9.55
C SER A 35 -4.91 0.39 11.07
N LEU A 36 -4.33 1.40 11.74
CA LEU A 36 -4.30 1.46 13.19
C LEU A 36 -5.72 1.53 13.78
N ARG A 37 -6.57 2.40 13.22
CA ARG A 37 -7.97 2.53 13.68
C ARG A 37 -8.75 1.23 13.54
N ILE A 38 -8.52 0.45 12.48
CA ILE A 38 -9.15 -0.87 12.30
C ILE A 38 -8.79 -1.78 13.48
N VAL A 39 -7.50 -1.92 13.77
CA VAL A 39 -7.02 -2.86 14.80
C VAL A 39 -7.23 -2.36 16.23
N ASP A 40 -7.43 -1.06 16.45
CA ASP A 40 -7.66 -0.50 17.79
C ASP A 40 -9.14 -0.31 18.11
N VAL A 41 -9.98 -0.07 17.09
CA VAL A 41 -11.32 0.51 17.28
C VAL A 41 -12.41 -0.21 16.51
N LEU A 42 -12.18 -0.57 15.24
CA LEU A 42 -13.26 -1.04 14.35
C LEU A 42 -13.50 -2.54 14.40
N GLU A 43 -12.45 -3.35 14.54
CA GLU A 43 -12.64 -4.79 14.67
C GLU A 43 -13.26 -5.15 16.03
N GLU A 44 -14.32 -5.95 15.98
CA GLU A 44 -15.06 -6.42 17.16
C GLU A 44 -15.03 -7.95 17.19
N ARG A 45 -13.95 -8.50 17.75
CA ARG A 45 -13.72 -9.96 17.86
C ARG A 45 -13.68 -10.45 19.31
N TYR A 46 -13.67 -9.53 20.27
CA TYR A 46 -13.53 -9.83 21.69
C TYR A 46 -14.64 -9.13 22.49
N PRO A 47 -15.22 -9.79 23.51
CA PRO A 47 -16.38 -9.26 24.22
C PRO A 47 -16.07 -8.17 25.25
N THR A 48 -14.80 -7.97 25.61
CA THR A 48 -14.38 -7.12 26.74
C THR A 48 -13.63 -5.85 26.34
N PHE A 49 -13.21 -5.72 25.08
CA PHE A 49 -12.50 -4.56 24.56
C PHE A 49 -12.73 -4.40 23.05
N ARG A 50 -12.55 -3.18 22.54
CA ARG A 50 -12.57 -2.87 21.10
C ARG A 50 -11.23 -3.20 20.45
N GLY A 51 -11.27 -3.46 19.14
CA GLY A 51 -10.08 -3.80 18.37
C GLY A 51 -9.56 -5.19 18.69
N LEU A 52 -8.28 -5.37 18.41
CA LEU A 52 -7.56 -6.64 18.51
C LEU A 52 -6.53 -6.66 19.64
N ASN A 53 -6.34 -5.53 20.35
CA ASN A 53 -5.39 -5.39 21.45
C ASN A 53 -3.98 -5.89 21.07
N LEU A 54 -3.48 -5.44 19.92
CA LEU A 54 -2.17 -5.82 19.40
C LEU A 54 -1.05 -5.22 20.25
N SER A 55 0.15 -5.83 20.20
CA SER A 55 1.31 -5.31 20.91
C SER A 55 1.68 -3.91 20.41
N TRP A 56 2.35 -3.15 21.28
CA TRP A 56 2.76 -1.79 20.99
C TRP A 56 3.66 -1.72 19.73
N GLU A 57 4.56 -2.69 19.55
CA GLU A 57 5.49 -2.75 18.41
C GLU A 57 4.77 -2.99 17.08
N VAL A 58 3.73 -3.82 17.08
CA VAL A 58 2.92 -4.06 15.87
C VAL A 58 2.17 -2.79 15.48
N ARG A 59 1.57 -2.10 16.47
CA ARG A 59 0.85 -0.84 16.27
C ARG A 59 1.79 0.27 15.80
N GLU A 60 2.97 0.40 16.41
CA GLU A 60 4.02 1.32 15.95
C GLU A 60 4.43 1.01 14.51
N GLY A 61 4.65 -0.28 14.19
CA GLY A 61 5.05 -0.72 12.86
C GLY A 61 4.01 -0.41 11.79
N ILE A 62 2.71 -0.51 12.10
CA ILE A 62 1.62 -0.10 11.18
C ILE A 62 1.71 1.40 10.89
N VAL A 63 1.81 2.24 11.94
CA VAL A 63 1.79 3.70 11.77
C VAL A 63 3.07 4.23 11.14
N LYS A 64 4.22 3.67 11.49
CA LYS A 64 5.50 4.17 10.97
C LYS A 64 5.89 3.54 9.64
N HIS A 65 5.12 2.57 9.15
CA HIS A 65 5.14 2.18 7.76
C HIS A 65 4.84 3.43 6.94
N SER A 66 5.84 3.89 6.19
CA SER A 66 5.74 5.16 5.49
C SER A 66 6.51 5.08 4.20
N THR A 67 5.80 5.30 3.10
CA THR A 67 6.41 5.80 1.88
C THR A 67 6.86 7.25 2.12
N ARG A 68 7.66 7.81 1.21
CA ARG A 68 8.23 9.17 1.35
C ARG A 68 7.18 10.29 1.49
N TYR A 69 5.90 9.99 1.26
CA TYR A 69 4.79 10.94 1.24
C TYR A 69 3.89 10.87 2.48
N ASP A 70 4.04 9.84 3.32
CA ASP A 70 3.10 9.59 4.42
C ASP A 70 3.51 10.35 5.69
N ARG A 71 2.52 10.98 6.32
CA ARG A 71 2.67 11.67 7.62
C ARG A 71 1.49 11.34 8.52
N PRO A 72 1.41 10.10 9.03
CA PRO A 72 0.32 9.72 9.90
C PRO A 72 0.30 10.64 11.12
N GLN A 73 -0.84 11.28 11.36
CA GLN A 73 -1.01 12.24 12.46
C GLN A 73 -1.34 11.54 13.79
N VAL A 74 -0.68 10.41 14.07
CA VAL A 74 -0.89 9.64 15.30
C VAL A 74 0.14 10.07 16.35
N ARG A 75 -0.33 10.73 17.41
CA ARG A 75 0.53 11.28 18.48
C ARG A 75 1.05 10.24 19.48
N GLU A 76 0.51 9.02 19.45
CA GLU A 76 0.89 7.97 20.40
C GLU A 76 2.35 7.51 20.23
N PHE A 77 2.86 7.56 19.00
CA PHE A 77 4.20 7.08 18.68
C PHE A 77 5.15 8.25 18.47
N ASP A 78 6.33 8.17 19.08
CA ASP A 78 7.36 9.21 18.97
C ASP A 78 7.85 9.30 17.51
N ALA A 79 7.56 10.41 16.85
CA ALA A 79 7.92 10.65 15.46
C ALA A 79 9.44 10.85 15.25
N GLU A 80 10.19 11.15 16.32
CA GLU A 80 11.64 11.34 16.26
C GLU A 80 12.40 10.01 16.31
N LEU A 81 11.75 8.94 16.79
CA LEU A 81 12.33 7.61 16.85
C LEU A 81 11.99 6.79 15.61
N ALA A 82 13.00 6.14 15.03
CA ALA A 82 12.78 5.12 14.02
C ALA A 82 11.98 3.94 14.60
N PRO A 83 11.16 3.24 13.80
CA PRO A 83 10.50 2.02 14.26
C PRO A 83 11.52 0.88 14.43
N CYS A 84 11.08 -0.26 14.98
CA CYS A 84 11.92 -1.46 15.04
C CYS A 84 12.44 -1.88 13.65
N LEU A 85 13.52 -2.68 13.64
CA LEU A 85 14.16 -3.08 12.39
C LEU A 85 13.20 -3.89 11.51
N GLU A 86 12.37 -4.72 12.12
CA GLU A 86 11.34 -5.50 11.45
C GLU A 86 10.33 -4.62 10.71
N ALA A 87 9.87 -3.53 11.34
CA ALA A 87 8.97 -2.58 10.68
C ALA A 87 9.66 -1.85 9.53
N GLN A 88 10.93 -1.45 9.69
CA GLN A 88 11.71 -0.86 8.59
C GLN A 88 11.88 -1.85 7.42
N ILE A 89 12.10 -3.15 7.70
CA ILE A 89 12.20 -4.18 6.66
C ILE A 89 10.89 -4.29 5.89
N VAL A 90 9.74 -4.20 6.58
CA VAL A 90 8.42 -4.31 5.94
C VAL A 90 8.26 -3.28 4.82
N ASP A 91 8.67 -2.02 5.04
CA ASP A 91 8.64 -0.95 4.02
C ASP A 91 9.31 -1.38 2.71
N PHE A 92 10.48 -2.00 2.81
CA PHE A 92 11.24 -2.42 1.65
C PHE A 92 10.73 -3.72 1.05
N THR A 93 10.22 -4.66 1.87
CA THR A 93 9.60 -5.88 1.35
C THR A 93 8.35 -5.57 0.52
N ASP A 94 7.59 -4.56 0.94
CA ASP A 94 6.42 -4.10 0.22
C ASP A 94 6.81 -3.48 -1.12
N GLU A 95 7.81 -2.58 -1.11
CA GLU A 95 8.37 -2.01 -2.34
C GLU A 95 8.90 -3.08 -3.31
N ILE A 96 9.59 -4.12 -2.82
CA ILE A 96 10.07 -5.23 -3.65
C ILE A 96 8.90 -5.97 -4.30
N ALA A 97 7.87 -6.28 -3.51
CA ALA A 97 6.69 -7.00 -3.98
C ALA A 97 5.93 -6.18 -5.03
N TYR A 98 5.65 -4.91 -4.75
CA TYR A 98 4.96 -4.01 -5.68
C TYR A 98 5.72 -3.87 -7.00
N ASN A 99 7.00 -3.52 -6.97
CA ASN A 99 7.80 -3.34 -8.20
C ASN A 99 7.83 -4.63 -9.05
N ALA A 100 7.95 -5.80 -8.42
CA ALA A 100 8.03 -7.06 -9.13
C ALA A 100 6.68 -7.49 -9.73
N HIS A 101 5.59 -7.36 -8.96
CA HIS A 101 4.25 -7.72 -9.42
C HIS A 101 3.72 -6.75 -10.47
N ASP A 102 3.99 -5.45 -10.35
CA ASP A 102 3.59 -4.44 -11.35
C ASP A 102 4.23 -4.69 -12.72
N ILE A 103 5.47 -5.19 -12.74
CA ILE A 103 6.10 -5.64 -13.98
C ILE A 103 5.34 -6.84 -14.57
N ASP A 104 5.09 -7.88 -13.78
CA ASP A 104 4.43 -9.10 -14.27
C ASP A 104 3.01 -8.81 -14.77
N ASP A 105 2.23 -8.05 -14.00
CA ASP A 105 0.87 -7.62 -14.35
C ASP A 105 0.85 -6.66 -15.53
N GLY A 106 1.79 -5.71 -15.57
CA GLY A 106 1.95 -4.77 -16.68
C GLY A 106 2.23 -5.49 -18.00
N LEU A 107 3.13 -6.48 -17.99
CA LEU A 107 3.43 -7.32 -19.15
C LEU A 107 2.26 -8.25 -19.51
N GLN A 108 1.61 -8.87 -18.52
CA GLN A 108 0.50 -9.79 -18.75
C GLN A 108 -0.74 -9.10 -19.31
N SER A 109 -1.02 -7.89 -18.84
CA SER A 109 -2.16 -7.08 -19.29
C SER A 109 -1.91 -6.36 -20.62
N GLY A 110 -0.69 -6.43 -21.15
CA GLY A 110 -0.25 -5.72 -22.35
C GLY A 110 -0.14 -4.20 -22.16
N MET A 111 -0.03 -3.71 -20.92
CA MET A 111 0.17 -2.30 -20.62
C MET A 111 1.65 -1.90 -20.70
N LEU A 112 2.57 -2.85 -20.47
CA LEU A 112 3.99 -2.66 -20.65
C LEU A 112 4.46 -3.34 -21.93
N ASP A 113 5.27 -2.61 -22.70
CA ASP A 113 5.97 -3.14 -23.86
C ASP A 113 7.23 -3.92 -23.38
N PRO A 114 7.37 -5.21 -23.73
CA PRO A 114 8.55 -6.00 -23.36
C PRO A 114 9.87 -5.46 -23.91
N GLU A 115 9.87 -4.84 -25.09
CA GLU A 115 11.07 -4.26 -25.72
C GLU A 115 11.49 -2.99 -24.99
N GLU A 116 10.54 -2.10 -24.65
CA GLU A 116 10.83 -0.89 -23.88
C GLU A 116 11.31 -1.24 -22.47
N LEU A 117 10.68 -2.21 -21.80
CA LEU A 117 11.11 -2.67 -20.48
C LEU A 117 12.51 -3.30 -20.53
N GLY A 118 12.91 -3.87 -21.67
CA GLY A 118 14.26 -4.36 -21.93
C GLY A 118 15.35 -3.29 -21.85
N THR A 119 15.00 -2.00 -21.81
CA THR A 119 15.94 -0.89 -21.57
C THR A 119 16.25 -0.67 -20.09
N VAL A 120 15.39 -1.16 -19.19
CA VAL A 120 15.59 -1.02 -17.74
C VAL A 120 16.62 -2.04 -17.28
N ARG A 121 17.70 -1.57 -16.65
CA ARG A 121 18.88 -2.41 -16.37
C ARG A 121 18.57 -3.63 -15.51
N LEU A 122 17.79 -3.47 -14.45
CA LEU A 122 17.40 -4.57 -13.57
C LEU A 122 16.68 -5.69 -14.33
N TRP A 123 15.75 -5.31 -15.20
CA TRP A 123 14.98 -6.25 -16.00
C TRP A 123 15.84 -6.89 -17.08
N ALA A 124 16.62 -6.09 -17.80
CA ALA A 124 17.50 -6.55 -18.86
C ALA A 124 18.51 -7.61 -18.36
N GLU A 125 19.16 -7.35 -17.22
CA GLU A 125 20.12 -8.27 -16.62
C GLU A 125 19.44 -9.56 -16.13
N ALA A 126 18.24 -9.45 -15.53
CA ALA A 126 17.46 -10.61 -15.12
C ALA A 126 17.07 -11.48 -16.32
N MET A 127 16.49 -10.86 -17.36
CA MET A 127 16.09 -11.52 -18.61
C MET A 127 17.27 -12.17 -19.33
N ALA A 128 18.37 -11.44 -19.51
CA ALA A 128 19.56 -11.97 -20.16
C ALA A 128 20.06 -13.25 -19.48
N THR A 129 20.06 -13.26 -18.15
CA THR A 129 20.58 -14.43 -17.45
C THR A 129 19.63 -15.63 -17.48
N VAL A 130 18.32 -15.42 -17.35
CA VAL A 130 17.36 -16.54 -17.45
C VAL A 130 17.27 -17.08 -18.88
N SER A 131 17.37 -16.22 -19.88
CA SER A 131 17.41 -16.61 -21.30
C SER A 131 18.68 -17.41 -21.63
N ALA A 132 19.85 -17.01 -21.08
CA ALA A 132 21.08 -17.77 -21.25
C ALA A 132 21.02 -19.16 -20.59
N ALA A 133 20.39 -19.26 -19.40
CA ALA A 133 20.23 -20.52 -18.69
C ALA A 133 19.21 -21.47 -19.34
N ALA A 134 18.18 -20.94 -20.00
CA ALA A 134 17.13 -21.73 -20.65
C ALA A 134 16.72 -21.19 -22.04
N PRO A 135 17.59 -21.29 -23.07
CA PRO A 135 17.36 -20.62 -24.37
C PRO A 135 16.13 -21.11 -25.15
N ARG A 136 15.63 -22.32 -24.83
CA ARG A 136 14.47 -22.94 -25.48
C ARG A 136 13.17 -22.81 -24.67
N ALA A 137 13.21 -22.14 -23.51
CA ALA A 137 12.02 -22.00 -22.69
C ALA A 137 10.99 -21.04 -23.33
N PRO A 138 9.68 -21.28 -23.15
CA PRO A 138 8.66 -20.34 -23.58
C PRO A 138 8.81 -18.96 -22.92
N VAL A 139 8.44 -17.89 -23.63
CA VAL A 139 8.59 -16.49 -23.15
C VAL A 139 7.92 -16.26 -21.80
N HIS A 140 6.72 -16.79 -21.58
CA HIS A 140 6.01 -16.64 -20.30
C HIS A 140 6.76 -17.30 -19.12
N VAL A 141 7.47 -18.40 -19.38
CA VAL A 141 8.32 -19.06 -18.37
C VAL A 141 9.55 -18.20 -18.10
N LEU A 142 10.19 -17.67 -19.14
CA LEU A 142 11.33 -16.76 -18.99
C LEU A 142 10.95 -15.51 -18.19
N ARG A 143 9.78 -14.92 -18.48
CA ARG A 143 9.24 -13.77 -17.74
C ARG A 143 9.07 -14.08 -16.25
N TYR A 144 8.41 -15.18 -15.92
CA TYR A 144 8.23 -15.62 -14.53
C TYR A 144 9.58 -15.82 -13.81
N GLN A 145 10.54 -16.46 -14.47
CA GLN A 145 11.89 -16.66 -13.92
C GLN A 145 12.65 -15.34 -13.74
N ALA A 146 12.48 -14.38 -14.67
CA ALA A 146 13.09 -13.06 -14.56
C ALA A 146 12.53 -12.26 -13.37
N VAL A 147 11.21 -12.27 -13.16
CA VAL A 147 10.56 -11.67 -11.99
C VAL A 147 11.09 -12.29 -10.70
N ARG A 148 11.14 -13.63 -10.62
CA ARG A 148 11.69 -14.34 -9.46
C ARG A 148 13.15 -13.95 -9.19
N ARG A 149 13.96 -13.83 -10.24
CA ARG A 149 15.37 -13.43 -10.13
C ARG A 149 15.54 -11.97 -9.72
N LEU A 150 14.65 -11.09 -10.17
CA LEU A 150 14.62 -9.70 -9.75
C LEU A 150 14.37 -9.60 -8.24
N ILE A 151 13.37 -10.32 -7.74
CA ILE A 151 13.06 -10.39 -6.30
C ILE A 151 14.29 -10.91 -5.52
N ASP A 152 14.89 -12.02 -5.95
CA ASP A 152 16.06 -12.61 -5.32
C ASP A 152 17.22 -11.63 -5.19
N ARG A 153 17.50 -10.87 -6.27
CA ARG A 153 18.55 -9.86 -6.28
C ARG A 153 18.26 -8.69 -5.34
N LEU A 154 17.02 -8.19 -5.34
CA LEU A 154 16.62 -7.08 -4.48
C LEU A 154 16.68 -7.49 -2.99
N VAL A 155 16.18 -8.67 -2.66
CA VAL A 155 16.23 -9.22 -1.29
C VAL A 155 17.66 -9.45 -0.83
N THR A 156 18.51 -10.03 -1.69
CA THR A 156 19.92 -10.28 -1.36
C THR A 156 20.66 -8.98 -1.09
N ASP A 157 20.53 -7.97 -1.97
CA ASP A 157 21.14 -6.66 -1.78
C ASP A 157 20.69 -5.99 -0.47
N LEU A 158 19.39 -6.05 -0.18
CA LEU A 158 18.83 -5.47 1.03
C LEU A 158 19.42 -6.11 2.29
N ILE A 159 19.50 -7.46 2.34
CA ILE A 159 20.08 -8.20 3.46
C ILE A 159 21.56 -7.81 3.64
N GLU A 160 22.35 -7.83 2.57
CA GLU A 160 23.77 -7.51 2.62
C GLU A 160 24.01 -6.06 3.09
N SER A 161 23.24 -5.10 2.56
CA SER A 161 23.29 -3.69 2.94
C SER A 161 22.96 -3.49 4.43
N ILE A 162 21.90 -4.13 4.93
CA ILE A 162 21.52 -4.07 6.36
C ILE A 162 22.66 -4.60 7.23
N LEU A 163 23.23 -5.77 6.89
CA LEU A 163 24.29 -6.40 7.68
C LEU A 163 25.58 -5.58 7.70
N VAL A 164 25.93 -4.90 6.60
CA VAL A 164 27.05 -3.96 6.57
C VAL A 164 26.78 -2.77 7.49
N ARG A 165 25.62 -2.12 7.36
CA ARG A 165 25.25 -0.94 8.15
C ARG A 165 25.17 -1.21 9.65
N LEU A 166 24.62 -2.36 10.05
CA LEU A 166 24.56 -2.77 11.46
C LEU A 166 25.97 -2.91 12.06
N ARG A 167 26.91 -3.51 11.32
CA ARG A 167 28.30 -3.67 11.75
C ARG A 167 29.04 -2.34 11.81
N GLU A 168 28.96 -1.54 10.75
CA GLU A 168 29.66 -0.24 10.67
C GLU A 168 29.19 0.75 11.74
N ARG A 169 27.91 0.70 12.11
CA ARG A 169 27.33 1.59 13.13
C ARG A 169 27.31 0.98 14.54
N GLY A 170 27.79 -0.26 14.72
CA GLY A 170 27.84 -0.93 16.03
C GLY A 170 26.46 -1.08 16.69
N ILE A 171 25.43 -1.44 15.91
CA ILE A 171 24.05 -1.52 16.41
C ILE A 171 23.77 -2.90 17.01
N GLU A 172 23.63 -2.96 18.33
CA GLU A 172 23.44 -4.20 19.08
C GLU A 172 22.15 -4.24 19.93
N SER A 173 21.31 -3.20 19.84
CA SER A 173 20.06 -3.12 20.62
C SER A 173 18.95 -2.38 19.89
N LEU A 174 17.70 -2.66 20.26
CA LEU A 174 16.52 -1.93 19.78
C LEU A 174 16.62 -0.43 20.08
N ALA A 175 17.13 -0.05 21.26
CA ALA A 175 17.32 1.34 21.62
C ALA A 175 18.30 2.07 20.67
N ALA A 176 19.33 1.36 20.20
CA ALA A 176 20.25 1.87 19.19
C ALA A 176 19.55 1.99 17.82
N VAL A 177 18.80 0.96 17.38
CA VAL A 177 18.01 1.01 16.13
C VAL A 177 17.09 2.24 16.09
N ARG A 178 16.36 2.49 17.18
CA ARG A 178 15.38 3.60 17.26
C ARG A 178 15.99 4.99 17.16
N ARG A 179 17.27 5.16 17.55
CA ARG A 179 17.95 6.47 17.57
C ARG A 179 18.71 6.78 16.28
N VAL A 180 18.85 5.81 15.38
CA VAL A 180 19.63 5.98 14.15
C VAL A 180 18.77 6.63 13.07
N MET A 181 19.19 7.82 12.63
CA MET A 181 18.61 8.56 11.51
C MET A 181 19.72 8.94 10.51
N PRO A 182 19.54 8.76 9.19
CA PRO A 182 18.40 8.10 8.53
C PRO A 182 18.29 6.61 8.91
N ARG A 183 17.12 6.00 8.62
CA ARG A 183 16.78 4.60 8.94
C ARG A 183 17.89 3.63 8.50
N LEU A 184 17.99 2.49 9.19
CA LEU A 184 19.06 1.52 8.96
C LEU A 184 18.84 0.69 7.71
N VAL A 185 17.58 0.35 7.43
CA VAL A 185 17.18 -0.45 6.28
C VAL A 185 17.17 0.43 5.04
N GLU A 186 18.10 0.16 4.13
CA GLU A 186 18.17 0.77 2.80
C GLU A 186 18.87 -0.21 1.86
N PHE A 187 18.55 -0.16 0.57
CA PHE A 187 19.34 -0.83 -0.46
C PHE A 187 20.76 -0.26 -0.53
N SER A 188 21.66 -0.99 -1.20
CA SER A 188 22.97 -0.45 -1.56
C SER A 188 22.83 0.80 -2.46
N PRO A 189 23.83 1.68 -2.52
CA PRO A 189 23.79 2.85 -3.40
C PRO A 189 23.60 2.48 -4.89
N GLU A 190 24.20 1.38 -5.33
CA GLU A 190 24.04 0.86 -6.70
C GLU A 190 22.60 0.39 -6.93
N MET A 191 22.08 -0.46 -6.04
CA MET A 191 20.72 -0.98 -6.18
C MET A 191 19.67 0.13 -6.07
N THR A 192 19.89 1.13 -5.22
CA THR A 192 19.03 2.32 -5.14
C THR A 192 18.93 3.06 -6.47
N ALA A 193 20.05 3.18 -7.22
CA ALA A 193 20.05 3.83 -8.53
C ALA A 193 19.26 3.01 -9.56
N HIS A 194 19.43 1.69 -9.55
CA HIS A 194 18.71 0.75 -10.41
C HIS A 194 17.20 0.72 -10.14
N ILE A 195 16.78 0.74 -8.87
CA ILE A 195 15.36 0.81 -8.50
C ILE A 195 14.76 2.15 -8.91
N ARG A 196 15.51 3.26 -8.79
CA ARG A 196 15.04 4.57 -9.24
C ARG A 196 14.76 4.59 -10.75
N GLU A 197 15.63 3.99 -11.55
CA GLU A 197 15.42 3.81 -12.99
C GLU A 197 14.14 3.01 -13.26
N LEU A 198 13.98 1.84 -12.60
CA LEU A 198 12.79 1.01 -12.75
C LEU A 198 11.51 1.76 -12.37
N LYS A 199 11.49 2.45 -11.23
CA LYS A 199 10.33 3.25 -10.77
C LYS A 199 9.99 4.37 -11.74
N ALA A 200 11.00 5.05 -12.31
CA ALA A 200 10.77 6.07 -13.32
C ALA A 200 10.11 5.50 -14.57
N PHE A 201 10.56 4.32 -15.03
CA PHE A 201 9.95 3.61 -16.14
C PHE A 201 8.51 3.18 -15.85
N LEU A 202 8.25 2.54 -14.71
CA LEU A 202 6.90 2.12 -14.31
C LEU A 202 5.95 3.32 -14.16
N TYR A 203 6.45 4.44 -13.66
CA TYR A 203 5.65 5.66 -13.60
C TYR A 203 5.25 6.16 -14.99
N ASP A 204 6.20 6.27 -15.91
CA ASP A 204 5.96 6.77 -17.26
C ASP A 204 5.12 5.83 -18.14
N ARG A 205 5.24 4.51 -17.95
CA ARG A 205 4.62 3.51 -18.85
C ARG A 205 3.44 2.76 -18.27
N LEU A 206 3.38 2.57 -16.95
CA LEU A 206 2.31 1.82 -16.29
C LEU A 206 1.34 2.76 -15.56
N TYR A 207 1.81 3.59 -14.63
CA TYR A 207 0.92 4.36 -13.75
C TYR A 207 0.20 5.51 -14.49
N THR A 208 0.82 6.09 -15.50
CA THR A 208 0.20 7.08 -16.41
C THR A 208 -0.57 6.45 -17.57
N HIS A 209 -0.55 5.11 -17.69
CA HIS A 209 -1.23 4.41 -18.78
C HIS A 209 -2.73 4.75 -18.81
N HIS A 210 -3.30 4.94 -20.00
CA HIS A 210 -4.66 5.46 -20.15
C HIS A 210 -5.72 4.57 -19.46
N ARG A 211 -5.48 3.25 -19.39
CA ARG A 211 -6.37 2.30 -18.68
C ARG A 211 -6.34 2.52 -17.17
N VAL A 212 -5.17 2.72 -16.58
CA VAL A 212 -4.98 3.00 -15.15
C VAL A 212 -5.58 4.36 -14.79
N THR A 213 -5.32 5.37 -15.62
CA THR A 213 -5.91 6.72 -15.46
C THR A 213 -7.44 6.66 -15.52
N ARG A 214 -8.03 5.95 -16.48
CA ARG A 214 -9.49 5.77 -16.57
C ARG A 214 -10.06 5.12 -15.32
N MET A 215 -9.39 4.10 -14.78
CA MET A 215 -9.84 3.44 -13.55
C MET A 215 -9.75 4.37 -12.35
N THR A 216 -8.66 5.14 -12.23
CA THR A 216 -8.50 6.16 -11.19
C THR A 216 -9.64 7.19 -11.20
N GLN A 217 -9.98 7.73 -12.38
CA GLN A 217 -11.09 8.68 -12.54
C GLN A 217 -12.47 8.05 -12.31
N LYS A 218 -12.61 6.74 -12.53
CA LYS A 218 -13.83 6.00 -12.21
C LYS A 218 -13.97 5.80 -10.70
N ALA A 219 -12.88 5.41 -10.03
CA ALA A 219 -12.83 5.24 -8.58
C ALA A 219 -13.20 6.55 -7.85
N ASP A 220 -12.61 7.68 -8.23
CA ASP A 220 -12.90 8.99 -7.60
C ASP A 220 -14.38 9.38 -7.71
N ARG A 221 -15.00 9.16 -8.88
CA ARG A 221 -16.44 9.42 -9.07
C ARG A 221 -17.32 8.53 -8.21
N ILE A 222 -17.03 7.23 -8.16
CA ILE A 222 -17.80 6.28 -7.35
C ILE A 222 -17.70 6.64 -5.87
N MET A 223 -16.47 6.81 -5.38
CA MET A 223 -16.21 7.10 -3.98
C MET A 223 -16.82 8.45 -3.57
N SER A 224 -16.68 9.49 -4.38
CA SER A 224 -17.30 10.80 -4.10
C SER A 224 -18.82 10.72 -4.02
N ALA A 225 -19.44 10.04 -4.97
CA ALA A 225 -20.90 9.91 -4.99
C ALA A 225 -21.44 9.12 -3.78
N LEU A 226 -20.78 8.02 -3.41
CA LEU A 226 -21.12 7.26 -2.20
C LEU A 226 -21.00 8.12 -0.94
N PHE A 227 -19.88 8.84 -0.79
CA PHE A 227 -19.65 9.72 0.36
C PHE A 227 -20.72 10.81 0.45
N ASP A 228 -21.03 11.49 -0.66
CA ASP A 228 -22.01 12.57 -0.72
C ASP A 228 -23.43 12.10 -0.38
N VAL A 229 -23.82 10.91 -0.87
CA VAL A 229 -25.14 10.33 -0.57
C VAL A 229 -25.28 10.00 0.91
N TYR A 230 -24.27 9.38 1.53
CA TYR A 230 -24.31 9.09 2.96
C TYR A 230 -24.19 10.35 3.82
N MET A 231 -23.46 11.37 3.37
CA MET A 231 -23.40 12.67 4.06
C MET A 231 -24.74 13.40 4.02
N THR A 232 -25.47 13.30 2.90
CA THR A 232 -26.76 13.98 2.71
C THR A 232 -27.88 13.32 3.52
N GLU A 233 -27.95 11.99 3.51
CA GLU A 233 -28.94 11.22 4.27
C GLU A 233 -28.28 9.99 4.90
N PRO A 234 -27.69 10.14 6.11
CA PRO A 234 -26.98 9.06 6.79
C PRO A 234 -27.82 7.82 7.08
N LYS A 235 -29.16 7.92 7.09
CA LYS A 235 -30.05 6.77 7.31
C LYS A 235 -29.98 5.71 6.21
N GLN A 236 -29.31 6.01 5.10
CA GLN A 236 -29.01 5.04 4.05
C GLN A 236 -27.86 4.10 4.43
N LEU A 237 -27.07 4.42 5.47
CA LEU A 237 -26.04 3.52 5.97
C LEU A 237 -26.67 2.26 6.59
N PRO A 238 -25.98 1.10 6.53
CA PRO A 238 -26.42 -0.09 7.23
C PRO A 238 -26.62 0.15 8.73
N PRO A 239 -27.60 -0.50 9.40
CA PRO A 239 -27.96 -0.21 10.79
C PRO A 239 -26.78 -0.27 11.78
N HIS A 240 -25.89 -1.25 11.63
CA HIS A 240 -24.70 -1.40 12.49
C HIS A 240 -23.71 -0.23 12.33
N THR A 241 -23.62 0.34 11.14
CA THR A 241 -22.77 1.52 10.87
C THR A 241 -23.47 2.79 11.35
N LEU A 242 -24.77 2.93 11.07
CA LEU A 242 -25.58 4.06 11.51
C LEU A 242 -25.58 4.21 13.04
N ALA A 243 -25.62 3.10 13.79
CA ALA A 243 -25.56 3.13 15.26
C ALA A 243 -24.31 3.82 15.80
N ARG A 244 -23.19 3.83 15.06
CA ARG A 244 -21.94 4.48 15.47
C ARG A 244 -22.00 6.01 15.37
N VAL A 245 -22.92 6.55 14.59
CA VAL A 245 -23.10 8.01 14.41
C VAL A 245 -23.48 8.71 15.71
N GLU A 246 -24.09 8.00 16.68
CA GLU A 246 -24.44 8.58 17.99
C GLU A 246 -23.21 8.91 18.86
N GLY A 247 -22.08 8.23 18.61
CA GLY A 247 -20.84 8.40 19.40
C GLY A 247 -19.63 8.87 18.61
N GLU A 248 -19.70 8.90 17.28
CA GLU A 248 -18.60 9.26 16.39
C GLU A 248 -19.05 10.29 15.33
N PRO A 249 -18.18 11.20 14.87
CA PRO A 249 -18.55 12.17 13.83
C PRO A 249 -19.02 11.47 12.55
N VAL A 250 -20.18 11.88 12.03
CA VAL A 250 -20.78 11.35 10.79
C VAL A 250 -19.75 11.15 9.66
N PRO A 251 -18.91 12.14 9.30
CA PRO A 251 -17.96 11.96 8.19
C PRO A 251 -16.94 10.84 8.45
N ARG A 252 -16.51 10.68 9.71
CA ARG A 252 -15.56 9.61 10.08
C ARG A 252 -16.24 8.24 10.02
N THR A 253 -17.47 8.11 10.49
CA THR A 253 -18.23 6.86 10.39
C THR A 253 -18.44 6.45 8.94
N ILE A 254 -18.75 7.39 8.05
CA ILE A 254 -18.87 7.15 6.60
C ILE A 254 -17.52 6.73 6.01
N ALA A 255 -16.44 7.46 6.33
CA ALA A 255 -15.10 7.10 5.84
C ALA A 255 -14.66 5.71 6.31
N ASP A 256 -14.93 5.34 7.56
CA ASP A 256 -14.64 4.00 8.08
C ASP A 256 -15.43 2.91 7.33
N TYR A 257 -16.72 3.16 7.08
CA TYR A 257 -17.58 2.23 6.36
C TYR A 257 -17.11 2.05 4.91
N MET A 258 -16.82 3.16 4.22
CA MET A 258 -16.34 3.13 2.84
C MET A 258 -14.96 2.51 2.71
N ALA A 259 -14.04 2.82 3.62
CA ALA A 259 -12.70 2.22 3.62
C ALA A 259 -12.73 0.71 3.89
N GLY A 260 -13.73 0.23 4.63
CA GLY A 260 -13.93 -1.20 4.88
C GLY A 260 -14.58 -1.98 3.73
N MET A 261 -14.94 -1.33 2.62
CA MET A 261 -15.52 -2.00 1.46
C MET A 261 -14.43 -2.70 0.62
N THR A 262 -14.83 -3.71 -0.15
CA THR A 262 -14.02 -4.22 -1.27
C THR A 262 -14.38 -3.46 -2.55
N ASP A 263 -13.50 -3.43 -3.55
CA ASP A 263 -13.77 -2.85 -4.88
C ASP A 263 -15.10 -3.31 -5.47
N ARG A 264 -15.35 -4.62 -5.39
CA ARG A 264 -16.59 -5.22 -5.89
C ARG A 264 -17.80 -4.72 -5.11
N PHE A 265 -17.72 -4.68 -3.78
CA PHE A 265 -18.81 -4.20 -2.95
C PHE A 265 -19.10 -2.71 -3.19
N ALA A 266 -18.08 -1.86 -3.27
CA ALA A 266 -18.24 -0.43 -3.56
C ALA A 266 -18.92 -0.21 -4.93
N LEU A 267 -18.58 -1.01 -5.94
CA LEU A 267 -19.23 -0.97 -7.25
C LEU A 267 -20.70 -1.42 -7.19
N GLU A 268 -21.00 -2.47 -6.43
CA GLU A 268 -22.36 -2.97 -6.22
C GLU A 268 -23.21 -1.95 -5.46
N GLU A 269 -22.67 -1.36 -4.40
CA GLU A 269 -23.34 -0.37 -3.58
C GLU A 269 -23.64 0.91 -4.38
N TYR A 270 -22.69 1.36 -5.20
CA TYR A 270 -22.92 2.45 -6.14
C TYR A 270 -24.06 2.15 -7.11
N LYS A 271 -24.14 0.93 -7.65
CA LYS A 271 -25.26 0.56 -8.53
C LYS A 271 -26.60 0.64 -7.80
N LYS A 272 -26.72 0.08 -6.60
CA LYS A 272 -27.98 0.10 -5.84
C LYS A 272 -28.50 1.51 -5.56
N LEU A 273 -27.59 2.44 -5.27
CA LEU A 273 -27.94 3.81 -4.89
C LEU A 273 -28.23 4.72 -6.10
N PHE A 274 -27.66 4.43 -7.27
CA PHE A 274 -27.70 5.34 -8.42
C PHE A 274 -28.32 4.75 -9.69
N ASP A 275 -28.43 3.43 -9.83
CA ASP A 275 -29.08 2.77 -10.97
C ASP A 275 -30.54 2.46 -10.63
N PRO A 276 -31.53 3.12 -11.28
CA PRO A 276 -32.95 2.91 -10.99
C PRO A 276 -33.47 1.50 -11.22
N TYR A 277 -32.72 0.69 -11.98
CA TYR A 277 -33.09 -0.69 -12.29
C TYR A 277 -32.47 -1.72 -11.34
N GLU A 278 -31.52 -1.29 -10.50
CA GLU A 278 -30.90 -2.13 -9.50
C GLU A 278 -31.80 -2.24 -8.25
N ARG A 279 -31.84 -3.41 -7.62
CA ARG A 279 -32.65 -3.63 -6.43
C ARG A 279 -31.87 -3.26 -5.18
N VAL A 280 -32.50 -2.51 -4.28
CA VAL A 280 -31.99 -2.19 -2.93
C VAL A 280 -32.38 -3.29 -1.94
#